data_AF-A0A1G2MW35-F1
#
_entry.id   AF-A0A1G2MW35-F1
#
_cell.length_a   1.000
_cell.length_b   1.000
_cell.length_c   1.000
_cell.angle_alpha   90.00
_cell.angle_beta   90.00
_cell.angle_gamma   90.00
#
_symmetry.space_group_name_H-M   'P 1'
#
loop_
_entity.id
_entity.type
_entity.pdbx_description
1 polymer ?
#
loop_
_entity_poly.entity_id
_entity_poly.type
_entity_poly.pdbx_seq_one_letter_code
_entity_poly.pdbx_strand_id
1 'polypeptide(L)'
;MPEKITITSFDEGKREEVEILDGELQKVDLSQLADWIDEYKNKFGPFARLGRAGVFLWEKEREEKLTGEDTDPKEKEIQFAKAAQADIIRRNKEIAEKTGLSLDFPSGEVEAEWALEMRLDIGDGKKFTAYLHSLREVTGSQAKGLAKVSEILALQLTKGYDLTNSEDERLLELAASLKNITSEYRRIAGINPTLEASAMLLEDVYSAVKDGCLREYILAKDEKLLLPIGREGFGPSRWHTDSSEEMYIKRWNEALEALSTINQNPKAKGLYEKARRNLLACLEYAEKDMAQQKSSLLNNKIKGFVEATKRKLRP
;
A
#
# COMPACT_ATOMS: atom_id res chain seq x y z
N MET A 1 11.06 14.09 34.01
CA MET A 1 11.98 12.94 34.02
C MET A 1 11.66 12.13 32.77
N PRO A 2 12.64 11.74 31.94
CA PRO A 2 12.36 10.93 30.76
C PRO A 2 11.81 9.56 31.19
N GLU A 3 10.65 9.18 30.65
CA GLU A 3 10.09 7.84 30.86
C GLU A 3 10.89 6.84 30.02
N LYS A 4 11.36 5.77 30.66
CA LYS A 4 12.06 4.66 29.99
C LYS A 4 11.01 3.73 29.37
N ILE A 5 11.12 3.45 28.08
CA ILE A 5 10.28 2.45 27.41
C ILE A 5 10.98 1.09 27.49
N THR A 6 10.37 0.14 28.19
CA THR A 6 10.85 -1.26 28.21
C THR A 6 10.03 -2.08 27.22
N ILE A 7 10.60 -2.44 26.07
CA ILE A 7 9.96 -3.35 25.11
C ILE A 7 10.38 -4.78 25.44
N THR A 8 9.41 -5.65 25.69
CA THR A 8 9.67 -7.08 25.94
C THR A 8 9.51 -7.86 24.64
N SER A 9 10.63 -8.41 24.12
CA SER A 9 10.62 -9.43 23.07
C SER A 9 10.03 -10.73 23.59
N PHE A 10 9.17 -11.38 22.81
CA PHE A 10 8.69 -12.75 23.08
C PHE A 10 9.44 -13.83 22.28
N ASP A 11 10.41 -13.46 21.45
CA ASP A 11 11.35 -14.42 20.89
C ASP A 11 12.58 -14.51 21.80
N GLU A 12 12.82 -15.74 22.27
CA GLU A 12 14.02 -16.21 22.99
C GLU A 12 14.28 -15.71 24.42
N GLY A 13 13.29 -15.18 25.15
CA GLY A 13 13.42 -14.96 26.61
C GLY A 13 14.53 -13.95 27.01
N LYS A 14 15.10 -13.23 26.06
CA LYS A 14 16.05 -12.14 26.29
C LYS A 14 15.30 -10.81 26.32
N ARG A 15 15.36 -10.15 27.47
CA ARG A 15 14.92 -8.75 27.62
C ARG A 15 16.06 -7.87 27.13
N GLU A 16 15.83 -7.13 26.05
CA GLU A 16 16.70 -6.03 25.65
C GLU A 16 16.04 -4.71 26.08
N GLU A 17 16.73 -3.94 26.90
CA GLU A 17 16.32 -2.59 27.26
C GLU A 17 16.85 -1.60 26.22
N VAL A 18 15.97 -0.93 25.50
CA VAL A 18 16.34 0.18 24.61
C VAL A 18 16.03 1.48 25.34
N GLU A 19 17.06 2.21 25.77
CA GLU A 19 16.89 3.56 26.33
C GLU A 19 16.62 4.55 25.20
N ILE A 20 15.37 5.02 25.08
CA ILE A 20 15.03 6.15 24.20
C ILE A 20 14.30 7.22 25.02
N LEU A 21 14.69 8.48 24.85
CA LEU A 21 14.06 9.63 25.50
C LEU A 21 12.68 9.90 24.86
N ASP A 22 11.62 9.43 25.51
CA ASP A 22 10.21 9.44 25.04
C ASP A 22 9.73 10.80 24.46
N GLY A 23 10.15 11.91 25.07
CA GLY A 23 9.71 13.26 24.67
C GLY A 23 10.28 13.80 23.35
N GLU A 24 11.37 13.23 22.83
CA GLU A 24 11.94 13.66 21.55
C GLU A 24 11.35 12.91 20.35
N LEU A 25 10.96 11.64 20.54
CA LEU A 25 10.34 10.83 19.49
C LEU A 25 8.91 11.29 19.21
N GLN A 26 8.17 11.70 20.24
CA GLN A 26 6.80 12.20 20.10
C GLN A 26 6.68 13.40 19.14
N LYS A 27 7.77 14.19 18.99
CA LYS A 27 7.81 15.39 18.14
C LYS A 27 8.22 15.11 16.70
N VAL A 28 8.65 13.88 16.39
CA VAL A 28 9.06 13.55 15.03
C VAL A 28 7.84 13.51 14.11
N ASP A 29 7.93 14.25 13.01
CA ASP A 29 6.88 14.40 12.02
C ASP A 29 7.37 13.92 10.65
N LEU A 30 6.69 12.89 10.13
CA LEU A 30 7.02 12.25 8.85
C LEU A 30 6.27 12.87 7.66
N SER A 31 5.49 13.94 7.86
CA SER A 31 4.73 14.61 6.80
C SER A 31 5.61 15.16 5.67
N GLN A 32 6.76 15.72 5.99
CA GLN A 32 7.67 16.27 4.99
C GLN A 32 8.25 15.16 4.08
N LEU A 33 8.58 14.01 4.65
CA LEU A 33 8.96 12.83 3.89
C LEU A 33 7.81 12.39 2.96
N ALA A 34 6.58 12.33 3.49
CA ALA A 34 5.40 11.97 2.70
C ALA A 34 5.19 12.93 1.51
N ASP A 35 5.31 14.24 1.75
CA ASP A 35 5.18 15.27 0.71
C ASP A 35 6.21 15.11 -0.40
N TRP A 36 7.48 14.87 -0.04
CA TRP A 36 8.53 14.66 -1.04
C TRP A 36 8.35 13.35 -1.83
N ILE A 37 7.82 12.31 -1.21
CA ILE A 37 7.49 11.06 -1.90
C ILE A 37 6.38 11.28 -2.92
N ASP A 38 5.30 11.96 -2.54
CA ASP A 38 4.19 12.25 -3.43
C ASP A 38 4.62 13.17 -4.58
N GLU A 39 5.43 14.19 -4.29
CA GLU A 39 6.00 15.08 -5.30
C GLU A 39 6.89 14.32 -6.29
N TYR A 40 7.77 13.44 -5.80
CA TYR A 40 8.60 12.58 -6.64
C TYR A 40 7.75 11.68 -7.53
N LYS A 41 6.74 11.00 -6.96
CA LYS A 41 5.84 10.12 -7.72
C LYS A 41 5.02 10.88 -8.76
N ASN A 42 4.59 12.10 -8.47
CA ASN A 42 3.87 12.94 -9.42
C ASN A 42 4.76 13.44 -10.57
N LYS A 43 6.05 13.64 -10.32
CA LYS A 43 7.00 14.16 -11.32
C LYS A 43 7.66 13.08 -12.17
N PHE A 44 7.98 11.93 -11.56
CA PHE A 44 8.75 10.88 -12.22
C PHE A 44 7.98 9.57 -12.37
N GLY A 45 6.87 9.38 -11.65
CA GLY A 45 6.10 8.15 -11.69
C GLY A 45 5.45 7.86 -13.07
N PRO A 46 4.91 6.66 -13.26
CA PRO A 46 4.41 6.18 -14.55
C PRO A 46 3.32 7.07 -15.18
N PHE A 47 2.60 7.85 -14.37
CA PHE A 47 1.54 8.77 -14.82
C PHE A 47 1.99 10.23 -14.95
N ALA A 48 3.20 10.58 -14.53
CA ALA A 48 3.73 11.95 -14.57
C ALA A 48 3.81 12.52 -16.00
N ARG A 49 3.99 11.64 -17.00
CA ARG A 49 4.05 12.02 -18.42
C ARG A 49 2.74 12.58 -18.96
N LEU A 50 1.61 12.39 -18.26
CA LEU A 50 0.28 12.85 -18.69
C LEU A 50 -0.13 14.22 -18.12
N GLY A 51 0.59 14.76 -17.12
CA GLY A 51 0.18 15.98 -16.42
C GLY A 51 1.37 16.81 -15.94
N ARG A 52 2.14 17.41 -16.84
CA ARG A 52 3.21 18.36 -16.45
C ARG A 52 2.61 19.71 -16.06
N ALA A 53 2.20 19.83 -14.81
CA ALA A 53 1.96 21.10 -14.13
C ALA A 53 2.30 20.95 -12.63
N GLY A 54 3.59 20.95 -12.30
CA GLY A 54 4.06 20.92 -10.91
C GLY A 54 5.46 21.51 -10.83
N VAL A 55 5.62 22.56 -10.01
CA VAL A 55 6.88 23.24 -9.75
C VAL A 55 7.63 22.44 -8.69
N PHE A 56 8.71 21.76 -9.08
CA PHE A 56 9.63 21.14 -8.12
C PHE A 56 10.46 22.25 -7.50
N LEU A 57 10.50 22.34 -6.17
CA LEU A 57 11.40 23.27 -5.44
C LEU A 57 12.84 22.73 -5.46
N TRP A 58 13.36 22.49 -6.67
CA TRP A 58 14.79 22.54 -6.90
C TRP A 58 15.17 23.98 -7.17
N GLU A 59 16.24 24.44 -6.54
CA GLU A 59 16.90 25.68 -6.94
C GLU A 59 17.24 25.61 -8.43
N LYS A 60 16.70 26.54 -9.22
CA LYS A 60 17.02 26.74 -10.65
C LYS A 60 18.52 26.66 -10.95
N GLU A 61 19.37 27.02 -9.99
CA GLU A 61 20.83 26.99 -10.08
C GLU A 61 21.44 25.59 -10.25
N ARG A 62 20.72 24.50 -9.91
CA ARG A 62 21.19 23.12 -10.14
C ARG A 62 20.74 22.53 -11.47
N GLU A 63 19.64 23.02 -12.05
CA GLU A 63 19.26 22.67 -13.43
C GLU A 63 20.34 23.10 -14.41
N GLU A 64 20.92 24.30 -14.23
CA GLU A 64 22.00 24.83 -15.10
C GLU A 64 23.35 24.12 -14.95
N LYS A 65 23.61 23.39 -13.85
CA LYS A 65 24.88 22.67 -13.64
C LYS A 65 24.91 21.27 -14.24
N LEU A 66 23.74 20.68 -14.50
CA LEU A 66 23.60 19.36 -15.14
C LEU A 66 23.33 19.47 -16.65
N THR A 67 23.13 20.68 -17.17
CA THR A 67 22.93 20.96 -18.59
C THR A 67 24.26 21.06 -19.33
N GLY A 68 24.87 19.92 -19.63
CA GLY A 68 25.66 19.82 -20.86
C GLY A 68 24.71 19.94 -22.06
N GLU A 69 25.05 20.77 -23.04
CA GLU A 69 24.17 21.05 -24.19
C GLU A 69 23.86 19.80 -25.04
N ASP A 70 24.64 18.72 -24.93
CA ASP A 70 24.56 17.53 -25.82
C ASP A 70 23.96 16.24 -25.21
N THR A 71 23.46 16.22 -23.97
CA THR A 71 22.93 14.97 -23.37
C THR A 71 21.51 14.65 -23.85
N ASP A 72 21.23 13.37 -24.19
CA ASP A 72 19.91 12.88 -24.59
C ASP A 72 18.83 13.28 -23.55
N PRO A 73 17.69 13.86 -23.97
CA PRO A 73 16.58 14.17 -23.07
C PRO A 73 16.17 13.05 -22.10
N LYS A 74 16.24 11.78 -22.53
CA LYS A 74 15.95 10.63 -21.63
C LYS A 74 17.01 10.45 -20.57
N GLU A 75 18.28 10.56 -20.93
CA GLU A 75 19.39 10.45 -20.00
C GLU A 75 19.38 11.60 -18.98
N LYS A 76 19.01 12.81 -19.41
CA LYS A 76 18.77 13.96 -18.52
C LYS A 76 17.65 13.65 -17.51
N GLU A 77 16.53 13.09 -17.95
CA GLU A 77 15.40 12.74 -17.08
C GLU A 77 15.80 11.70 -16.02
N ILE A 78 16.60 10.70 -16.40
CA ILE A 78 17.15 9.69 -15.49
C ILE A 78 18.09 10.33 -14.45
N GLN A 79 18.98 11.24 -14.89
CA GLN A 79 19.88 11.95 -13.98
C GLN A 79 19.11 12.84 -12.99
N PHE A 80 18.05 13.53 -13.45
CA PHE A 80 17.18 14.31 -12.57
C PHE A 80 16.45 13.43 -11.55
N ALA A 81 15.91 12.29 -11.97
CA ALA A 81 15.27 11.34 -11.07
C ALA A 81 16.28 10.87 -10.00
N LYS A 82 17.46 10.40 -10.40
CA LYS A 82 18.53 9.97 -9.46
C LYS A 82 18.98 11.08 -8.50
N ALA A 83 19.11 12.30 -8.99
CA ALA A 83 19.48 13.45 -8.15
C ALA A 83 18.37 13.79 -7.13
N ALA A 84 17.10 13.73 -7.54
CA ALA A 84 15.96 13.92 -6.65
C ALA A 84 15.91 12.81 -5.58
N GLN A 85 16.07 11.55 -5.97
CA GLN A 85 16.16 10.40 -5.06
C GLN A 85 17.23 10.60 -3.99
N ALA A 86 18.45 10.94 -4.41
CA ALA A 86 19.58 11.17 -3.51
C ALA A 86 19.32 12.34 -2.55
N ASP A 87 18.66 13.41 -3.02
CA ASP A 87 18.32 14.55 -2.16
C ASP A 87 17.26 14.20 -1.12
N ILE A 88 16.21 13.44 -1.50
CA ILE A 88 15.20 12.98 -0.55
C ILE A 88 15.84 12.08 0.50
N ILE A 89 16.66 11.09 0.12
CA ILE A 89 17.39 10.25 1.09
C ILE A 89 18.23 11.13 2.03
N ARG A 90 19.06 12.02 1.48
CA ARG A 90 19.96 12.87 2.26
C ARG A 90 19.23 13.72 3.28
N ARG A 91 18.10 14.33 2.91
CA ARG A 91 17.32 15.22 3.79
C ARG A 91 16.56 14.49 4.90
N ASN A 92 16.18 13.23 4.67
CA ASN A 92 15.37 12.47 5.62
C ASN A 92 16.15 11.40 6.38
N LYS A 93 17.42 11.17 6.06
CA LYS A 93 18.25 10.12 6.66
C LYS A 93 18.22 10.15 8.18
N GLU A 94 18.44 11.32 8.79
CA GLU A 94 18.46 11.46 10.25
C GLU A 94 17.10 11.13 10.89
N ILE A 95 16.00 11.61 10.30
CA ILE A 95 14.64 11.35 10.77
C ILE A 95 14.29 9.86 10.61
N ALA A 96 14.67 9.26 9.48
CA ALA A 96 14.46 7.84 9.22
C ALA A 96 15.23 6.98 10.24
N GLU A 97 16.52 7.24 10.43
CA GLU A 97 17.36 6.53 11.41
C GLU A 97 16.81 6.68 12.84
N LYS A 98 16.39 7.90 13.22
CA LYS A 98 15.78 8.18 14.54
C LYS A 98 14.48 7.41 14.77
N THR A 99 13.72 7.15 13.71
CA THR A 99 12.47 6.40 13.78
C THR A 99 12.65 4.91 13.47
N GLY A 100 13.84 4.43 13.16
CA GLY A 100 14.04 3.02 12.75
C GLY A 100 13.55 2.69 11.33
N LEU A 101 13.29 3.71 10.52
CA LEU A 101 13.02 3.57 9.09
C LEU A 101 14.33 3.60 8.29
N SER A 102 14.32 2.96 7.13
CA SER A 102 15.40 3.02 6.14
C SER A 102 14.82 3.50 4.81
N LEU A 103 15.57 4.38 4.13
CA LEU A 103 15.18 4.95 2.84
C LEU A 103 16.11 4.44 1.77
N ASP A 104 15.55 3.81 0.75
CA ASP A 104 16.30 3.35 -0.40
C ASP A 104 15.52 3.55 -1.69
N PHE A 105 16.24 3.69 -2.80
CA PHE A 105 15.68 3.52 -4.14
C PHE A 105 16.42 2.34 -4.76
N PRO A 106 15.73 1.21 -5.03
CA PRO A 106 16.39 0.06 -5.62
C PRO A 106 17.07 0.51 -6.92
N SER A 107 18.32 0.10 -7.12
CA SER A 107 18.99 0.32 -8.40
C SER A 107 18.37 -0.64 -9.42
N GLY A 108 17.48 -0.16 -10.28
CA GLY A 108 16.99 -0.96 -11.40
C GLY A 108 18.13 -1.26 -12.36
N GLU A 109 18.50 -2.53 -12.48
CA GLU A 109 19.39 -3.01 -13.55
C GLU A 109 18.67 -3.06 -14.92
N VAL A 110 17.33 -2.93 -14.93
CA VAL A 110 16.52 -2.97 -16.15
C VAL A 110 16.26 -1.54 -16.64
N GLU A 111 16.84 -1.19 -17.79
CA GLU A 111 16.78 0.13 -18.46
C GLU A 111 15.37 0.72 -18.67
N ALA A 112 14.30 -0.04 -18.43
CA ALA A 112 12.91 0.37 -18.67
C ALA A 112 12.18 0.97 -17.45
N GLU A 113 12.72 0.82 -16.23
CA GLU A 113 12.07 1.28 -14.99
C GLU A 113 12.97 2.23 -14.20
N TRP A 114 13.30 3.40 -14.76
CA TRP A 114 14.11 4.40 -14.06
C TRP A 114 13.29 5.28 -13.08
N ALA A 115 11.98 5.07 -13.03
CA ALA A 115 11.04 5.72 -12.12
C ALA A 115 10.65 4.80 -10.96
N LEU A 116 11.65 4.19 -10.30
CA LEU A 116 11.38 3.25 -9.21
C LEU A 116 10.71 3.98 -8.04
N GLU A 117 9.61 3.40 -7.57
CA GLU A 117 8.93 3.88 -6.36
C GLU A 117 9.91 3.84 -5.19
N MET A 118 9.90 4.89 -4.36
CA MET A 118 10.73 4.95 -3.16
C MET A 118 10.43 3.74 -2.27
N ARG A 119 11.48 3.07 -1.79
CA ARG A 119 11.37 2.06 -0.76
C ARG A 119 11.59 2.72 0.61
N LEU A 120 10.62 2.50 1.49
CA LEU A 120 10.68 2.89 2.89
C LEU A 120 10.66 1.61 3.71
N ASP A 121 11.83 1.02 3.93
CA ASP A 121 11.94 -0.23 4.68
C ASP A 121 11.95 0.03 6.20
N ILE A 122 11.64 -1.02 6.97
CA ILE A 122 11.86 -1.03 8.41
C ILE A 122 13.32 -1.46 8.64
N GLY A 123 14.19 -0.49 8.91
CA GLY A 123 15.62 -0.76 9.18
C GLY A 123 15.87 -1.27 10.60
N ASP A 124 14.99 -0.92 11.54
CA ASP A 124 15.01 -1.40 12.93
C ASP A 124 13.58 -1.43 13.47
N GLY A 125 12.97 -2.62 13.46
CA GLY A 125 11.57 -2.77 13.85
C GLY A 125 11.26 -2.44 15.30
N LYS A 126 12.26 -2.60 16.19
CA LYS A 126 12.13 -2.23 17.61
C LYS A 126 12.09 -0.71 17.75
N LYS A 127 12.98 0.01 17.08
CA LYS A 127 12.97 1.49 17.09
C LYS A 127 11.71 2.06 16.47
N PHE A 128 11.24 1.50 15.36
CA PHE A 128 10.01 1.99 14.73
C PHE A 128 8.78 1.73 15.58
N THR A 129 8.69 0.56 16.21
CA THR A 129 7.63 0.29 17.20
C THR A 129 7.72 1.24 18.38
N ALA A 130 8.92 1.52 18.90
CA ALA A 130 9.12 2.47 20.00
C ALA A 130 8.70 3.90 19.62
N TYR A 131 9.03 4.34 18.40
CA TYR A 131 8.56 5.60 17.85
C TYR A 131 7.03 5.65 17.83
N LEU A 132 6.37 4.66 17.24
CA LEU A 132 4.90 4.62 17.21
C LEU A 132 4.31 4.64 18.63
N HIS A 133 4.91 3.89 19.56
CA HIS A 133 4.48 3.84 20.95
C HIS A 133 4.57 5.20 21.66
N SER A 134 5.63 5.98 21.38
CA SER A 134 5.81 7.33 21.96
C SER A 134 4.73 8.34 21.53
N LEU A 135 3.99 8.06 20.44
CA LEU A 135 2.92 8.92 19.96
C LEU A 135 1.65 8.76 20.82
N ARG A 136 1.57 9.59 21.88
CA ARG A 136 0.40 9.70 22.77
C ARG A 136 -0.70 10.61 22.22
N GLU A 137 -0.28 11.61 21.44
CA GLU A 137 -1.13 12.50 20.67
C GLU A 137 -0.54 12.58 19.26
N VAL A 138 -1.40 12.72 18.25
CA VAL A 138 -0.98 12.75 16.85
C VAL A 138 -1.60 13.96 16.17
N THR A 139 -0.74 14.88 15.70
CA THR A 139 -1.17 16.05 14.92
C THR A 139 -1.67 15.63 13.53
N GLY A 140 -2.37 16.52 12.82
CA GLY A 140 -2.80 16.25 11.45
C GLY A 140 -1.65 15.98 10.49
N SER A 141 -0.50 16.65 10.66
CA SER A 141 0.70 16.43 9.86
C SER A 141 1.34 15.07 10.17
N GLN A 142 1.49 14.71 11.44
CA GLN A 142 1.99 13.38 11.83
C GLN A 142 1.08 12.27 11.31
N ALA A 143 -0.25 12.44 11.40
CA ALA A 143 -1.19 11.48 10.84
C ALA A 143 -1.02 11.31 9.32
N LYS A 144 -0.82 12.39 8.57
CA LYS A 144 -0.52 12.32 7.13
C LYS A 144 0.77 11.54 6.86
N GLY A 145 1.83 11.83 7.62
CA GLY A 145 3.11 11.12 7.52
C GLY A 145 2.93 9.62 7.76
N LEU A 146 2.31 9.23 8.87
CA LEU A 146 2.02 7.84 9.22
C LEU A 146 1.13 7.15 8.19
N ALA A 147 0.11 7.83 7.68
CA ALA A 147 -0.74 7.28 6.63
C ALA A 147 0.08 6.90 5.40
N LYS A 148 1.02 7.77 4.99
CA LYS A 148 1.91 7.49 3.87
C LYS A 148 2.86 6.33 4.15
N VAL A 149 3.45 6.27 5.35
CA VAL A 149 4.31 5.15 5.75
C VAL A 149 3.56 3.82 5.66
N SER A 150 2.33 3.76 6.19
CA SER A 150 1.51 2.55 6.12
C SER A 150 1.18 2.13 4.68
N GLU A 151 0.93 3.09 3.79
CA GLU A 151 0.67 2.85 2.37
C GLU A 151 1.89 2.21 1.70
N ILE A 152 3.07 2.77 1.93
CA ILE A 152 4.33 2.29 1.33
C ILE A 152 4.67 0.89 1.86
N LEU A 153 4.61 0.67 3.17
CA LEU A 153 4.87 -0.64 3.76
C LEU A 153 3.93 -1.72 3.21
N ALA A 154 2.63 -1.41 3.11
CA ALA A 154 1.65 -2.32 2.52
C ALA A 154 1.92 -2.58 1.03
N LEU A 155 2.36 -1.56 0.28
CA LEU A 155 2.71 -1.68 -1.12
C LEU A 155 3.95 -2.56 -1.32
N GLN A 156 4.99 -2.37 -0.51
CA GLN A 156 6.20 -3.18 -0.56
C GLN A 156 5.91 -4.65 -0.24
N LEU A 157 5.09 -4.93 0.78
CA LEU A 157 4.66 -6.29 1.11
C LEU A 157 3.83 -6.96 0.00
N THR A 158 3.09 -6.16 -0.78
CA THR A 158 2.20 -6.70 -1.82
C THR A 158 2.81 -6.73 -3.22
N LYS A 159 3.82 -5.89 -3.50
CA LYS A 159 4.38 -5.70 -4.85
C LYS A 159 5.90 -5.60 -4.91
N GLY A 160 6.56 -5.32 -3.79
CA GLY A 160 7.99 -4.97 -3.76
C GLY A 160 8.93 -6.13 -3.38
N TYR A 161 8.45 -7.12 -2.64
CA TYR A 161 9.24 -8.30 -2.25
C TYR A 161 8.92 -9.50 -3.12
N ASP A 162 9.97 -10.25 -3.46
CA ASP A 162 9.82 -11.55 -4.09
C ASP A 162 9.41 -12.58 -3.03
N LEU A 163 8.12 -12.91 -2.99
CA LEU A 163 7.56 -13.91 -2.07
C LEU A 163 8.02 -15.34 -2.38
N THR A 164 8.87 -15.57 -3.39
CA THR A 164 9.54 -16.84 -3.64
C THR A 164 10.93 -16.91 -3.00
N ASN A 165 11.52 -15.76 -2.64
CA ASN A 165 12.80 -15.69 -1.97
C ASN A 165 12.61 -15.71 -0.44
N SER A 166 12.77 -16.89 0.17
CA SER A 166 12.64 -17.08 1.62
C SER A 166 13.72 -16.39 2.44
N GLU A 167 14.83 -15.99 1.82
CA GLU A 167 16.00 -15.42 2.47
C GLU A 167 16.08 -13.89 2.32
N ASP A 168 15.03 -13.21 1.83
CA ASP A 168 15.02 -11.74 1.82
C ASP A 168 14.93 -11.21 3.25
N GLU A 169 16.08 -10.84 3.83
CA GLU A 169 16.22 -10.34 5.20
C GLU A 169 15.27 -9.18 5.50
N ARG A 170 14.95 -8.34 4.51
CA ARG A 170 14.04 -7.20 4.68
C ARG A 170 12.60 -7.66 4.85
N LEU A 171 12.19 -8.66 4.06
CA LEU A 171 10.88 -9.29 4.19
C LEU A 171 10.75 -9.95 5.57
N LEU A 172 11.81 -10.62 6.04
CA LEU A 172 11.85 -11.25 7.36
C LEU A 172 11.77 -10.23 8.49
N GLU A 173 12.56 -9.15 8.46
CA GLU A 173 12.57 -8.10 9.47
C GLU A 173 11.20 -7.39 9.55
N LEU A 174 10.63 -7.05 8.39
CA LEU A 174 9.30 -6.46 8.33
C LEU A 174 8.24 -7.43 8.85
N ALA A 175 8.25 -8.70 8.43
CA ALA A 175 7.29 -9.71 8.88
C ALA A 175 7.38 -9.95 10.40
N ALA A 176 8.59 -9.98 10.97
CA ALA A 176 8.82 -10.13 12.40
C ALA A 176 8.23 -8.93 13.19
N SER A 177 8.35 -7.73 12.63
CA SER A 177 7.91 -6.49 13.28
C SER A 177 6.45 -6.13 13.03
N LEU A 178 5.84 -6.69 11.97
CA LEU A 178 4.52 -6.29 11.47
C LEU A 178 3.43 -6.43 12.52
N LYS A 179 3.49 -7.45 13.39
CA LYS A 179 2.52 -7.61 14.49
C LYS A 179 2.50 -6.41 15.42
N ASN A 180 3.67 -5.94 15.82
CA ASN A 180 3.81 -4.85 16.78
C ASN A 180 3.47 -3.51 16.13
N ILE A 181 3.96 -3.29 14.90
CA ILE A 181 3.61 -2.11 14.09
C ILE A 181 2.10 -2.00 13.91
N THR A 182 1.43 -3.07 13.48
CA THR A 182 -0.03 -3.10 13.30
C THR A 182 -0.77 -2.82 14.61
N SER A 183 -0.30 -3.36 15.73
CA SER A 183 -0.89 -3.13 17.04
C SER A 183 -0.80 -1.66 17.46
N GLU A 184 0.36 -1.02 17.23
CA GLU A 184 0.55 0.40 17.51
C GLU A 184 -0.28 1.29 16.57
N TYR A 185 -0.38 0.96 15.27
CA TYR A 185 -1.29 1.68 14.36
C TYR A 185 -2.75 1.59 14.82
N ARG A 186 -3.20 0.43 15.31
CA ARG A 186 -4.56 0.30 15.87
C ARG A 186 -4.74 1.15 17.13
N ARG A 187 -3.75 1.16 18.03
CA ARG A 187 -3.79 2.02 19.23
C ARG A 187 -3.89 3.49 18.82
N ILE A 188 -3.05 3.92 17.87
CA ILE A 188 -3.05 5.29 17.36
C ILE A 188 -4.37 5.63 16.67
N ALA A 189 -4.97 4.71 15.90
CA ALA A 189 -6.28 4.94 15.29
C ALA A 189 -7.40 5.18 16.34
N GLY A 190 -7.27 4.56 17.52
CA GLY A 190 -8.19 4.79 18.66
C GLY A 190 -8.12 6.22 19.24
N ILE A 191 -6.98 6.91 19.10
CA ILE A 191 -6.81 8.32 19.50
C ILE A 191 -6.96 9.29 18.33
N ASN A 192 -6.68 8.85 17.10
CA ASN A 192 -6.80 9.65 15.89
C ASN A 192 -7.46 8.82 14.76
N PRO A 193 -8.80 8.94 14.58
CA PRO A 193 -9.56 8.15 13.61
C PRO A 193 -9.13 8.32 12.14
N THR A 194 -8.36 9.37 11.79
CA THR A 194 -7.85 9.53 10.42
C THR A 194 -6.92 8.39 9.98
N LEU A 195 -6.34 7.67 10.95
CA LEU A 195 -5.47 6.52 10.71
C LEU A 195 -6.19 5.16 10.73
N GLU A 196 -7.53 5.14 10.83
CA GLU A 196 -8.30 3.89 10.84
C GLU A 196 -8.08 3.08 9.56
N ALA A 197 -8.12 3.74 8.39
CA ALA A 197 -7.87 3.07 7.11
C ALA A 197 -6.44 2.49 7.01
N SER A 198 -5.45 3.20 7.56
CA SER A 198 -4.05 2.75 7.63
C SER A 198 -3.89 1.53 8.54
N ALA A 199 -4.52 1.56 9.72
CA ALA A 199 -4.50 0.43 10.66
C ALA A 199 -5.16 -0.81 10.04
N MET A 200 -6.33 -0.65 9.41
CA MET A 200 -7.01 -1.74 8.71
C MET A 200 -6.18 -2.31 7.57
N LEU A 201 -5.52 -1.45 6.79
CA LEU A 201 -4.66 -1.88 5.68
C LEU A 201 -3.50 -2.76 6.17
N LEU A 202 -2.79 -2.34 7.22
CA LEU A 202 -1.68 -3.10 7.78
C LEU A 202 -2.17 -4.39 8.47
N GLU A 203 -3.35 -4.37 9.09
CA GLU A 203 -3.97 -5.55 9.67
C GLU A 203 -4.35 -6.61 8.63
N ASP A 204 -4.97 -6.20 7.52
CA ASP A 204 -5.32 -7.11 6.43
C ASP A 204 -4.05 -7.78 5.86
N VAL A 205 -2.98 -7.01 5.65
CA VAL A 205 -1.69 -7.53 5.18
C VAL A 205 -1.04 -8.46 6.23
N TYR A 206 -1.00 -8.06 7.50
CA TYR A 206 -0.46 -8.88 8.58
C TYR A 206 -1.20 -10.22 8.72
N SER A 207 -2.53 -10.19 8.64
CA SER A 207 -3.35 -11.39 8.70
C SER A 207 -3.03 -12.32 7.54
N ALA A 208 -2.89 -11.79 6.32
CA ALA A 208 -2.52 -12.58 5.15
C ALA A 208 -1.12 -13.20 5.26
N VAL A 209 -0.14 -12.48 5.81
CA VAL A 209 1.21 -13.01 6.11
C VAL A 209 1.13 -14.13 7.14
N LYS A 210 0.49 -13.87 8.28
CA LYS A 210 0.36 -14.81 9.40
C LYS A 210 -0.35 -16.10 8.99
N ASP A 211 -1.41 -15.97 8.20
CA ASP A 211 -2.20 -17.10 7.73
C ASP A 211 -1.52 -17.81 6.55
N GLY A 212 -0.42 -17.28 6.00
CA GLY A 212 0.29 -17.87 4.87
C GLY A 212 -0.54 -17.86 3.58
N CYS A 213 -1.32 -16.80 3.37
CA CYS A 213 -2.15 -16.57 2.19
C CYS A 213 -1.91 -15.19 1.54
N LEU A 214 -0.70 -14.62 1.72
CA LEU A 214 -0.35 -13.31 1.17
C LEU A 214 -0.47 -13.27 -0.35
N ARG A 215 -0.10 -14.34 -1.06
CA ARG A 215 -0.22 -14.43 -2.52
C ARG A 215 -1.68 -14.32 -2.97
N GLU A 216 -2.56 -15.03 -2.30
CA GLU A 216 -3.99 -15.02 -2.54
C GLU A 216 -4.61 -13.66 -2.18
N TYR A 217 -4.12 -13.02 -1.11
CA TYR A 217 -4.54 -11.67 -0.73
C TYR A 217 -4.16 -10.63 -1.79
N ILE A 218 -2.96 -10.70 -2.34
CA ILE A 218 -2.51 -9.84 -3.45
C ILE A 218 -3.41 -10.04 -4.67
N LEU A 219 -3.64 -11.30 -5.07
CA LEU A 219 -4.54 -11.64 -6.17
C LEU A 219 -5.95 -11.07 -5.94
N ALA A 220 -6.50 -11.23 -4.74
CA ALA A 220 -7.83 -10.69 -4.40
C ALA A 220 -7.88 -9.15 -4.47
N LYS A 221 -6.79 -8.47 -4.13
CA LYS A 221 -6.68 -7.01 -4.17
C LYS A 221 -6.56 -6.49 -5.60
N ASP A 222 -5.67 -7.08 -6.41
CA ASP A 222 -5.46 -6.68 -7.80
C ASP A 222 -6.71 -6.94 -8.66
N GLU A 223 -7.42 -8.05 -8.41
CA GLU A 223 -8.71 -8.38 -9.04
C GLU A 223 -9.91 -7.69 -8.37
N LYS A 224 -9.67 -6.81 -7.38
CA LYS A 224 -10.69 -5.97 -6.74
C LYS A 224 -11.81 -6.74 -6.04
N LEU A 225 -11.57 -7.99 -5.66
CA LEU A 225 -12.57 -8.89 -5.06
C LEU A 225 -13.03 -8.43 -3.68
N LEU A 226 -12.24 -7.58 -3.01
CA LEU A 226 -12.48 -7.05 -1.67
C LEU A 226 -13.00 -5.60 -1.67
N LEU A 227 -13.24 -4.99 -2.85
CA LEU A 227 -13.73 -3.61 -2.90
C LEU A 227 -15.14 -3.50 -2.29
N PRO A 228 -15.39 -2.50 -1.41
CA PRO A 228 -16.72 -2.26 -0.87
C PRO A 228 -17.77 -1.98 -1.95
N ILE A 229 -19.00 -2.41 -1.69
CA ILE A 229 -20.15 -2.20 -2.56
C ILE A 229 -20.45 -0.69 -2.68
N GLY A 230 -20.78 -0.22 -3.88
CA GLY A 230 -21.28 1.13 -4.11
C GLY A 230 -20.23 2.25 -4.07
N ARG A 231 -18.98 1.93 -3.68
CA ARG A 231 -17.86 2.89 -3.70
C ARG A 231 -17.68 3.47 -5.10
N GLU A 232 -17.29 4.74 -5.18
CA GLU A 232 -16.90 5.38 -6.44
C GLU A 232 -15.67 4.67 -7.03
N GLY A 233 -15.74 4.32 -8.32
CA GLY A 233 -14.65 3.68 -9.06
C GLY A 233 -15.05 2.40 -9.78
N PHE A 234 -14.19 1.97 -10.72
CA PHE A 234 -14.40 0.78 -11.54
C PHE A 234 -14.16 -0.51 -10.74
N GLY A 235 -15.21 -1.29 -10.49
CA GLY A 235 -15.14 -2.55 -9.74
C GLY A 235 -16.41 -3.42 -9.86
N PRO A 236 -16.45 -4.59 -9.20
CA PRO A 236 -17.50 -5.60 -9.39
C PRO A 236 -18.92 -5.10 -9.16
N SER A 237 -19.12 -4.14 -8.26
CA SER A 237 -20.42 -3.53 -7.98
C SER A 237 -20.91 -2.53 -9.03
N ARG A 238 -20.05 -2.13 -9.99
CA ARG A 238 -20.37 -1.15 -11.05
C ARG A 238 -20.03 -1.62 -12.47
N TRP A 239 -19.50 -2.84 -12.65
CA TRP A 239 -19.21 -3.32 -14.01
C TRP A 239 -20.44 -3.32 -14.92
N HIS A 240 -21.66 -3.47 -14.39
CA HIS A 240 -22.89 -3.43 -15.20
C HIS A 240 -23.22 -2.03 -15.74
N THR A 241 -22.71 -0.96 -15.12
CA THR A 241 -22.86 0.43 -15.59
C THR A 241 -21.66 0.89 -16.42
N ASP A 242 -20.46 0.40 -16.08
CA ASP A 242 -19.20 0.95 -16.56
C ASP A 242 -18.56 0.11 -17.69
N SER A 243 -19.25 -0.91 -18.21
CA SER A 243 -18.70 -1.84 -19.21
C SER A 243 -19.67 -2.21 -20.31
N SER A 244 -19.12 -2.61 -21.46
CA SER A 244 -19.87 -3.37 -22.46
C SER A 244 -20.24 -4.76 -21.92
N GLU A 245 -21.18 -5.43 -22.57
CA GLU A 245 -21.57 -6.82 -22.27
C GLU A 245 -20.37 -7.78 -22.26
N GLU A 246 -19.55 -7.72 -23.31
CA GLU A 246 -18.36 -8.57 -23.44
C GLU A 246 -17.36 -8.32 -22.31
N MET A 247 -17.11 -7.05 -21.98
CA MET A 247 -16.21 -6.66 -20.90
C MET A 247 -16.79 -7.08 -19.53
N TYR A 248 -18.10 -6.94 -19.32
CA TYR A 248 -18.78 -7.40 -18.10
C TYR A 248 -18.58 -8.89 -17.88
N ILE A 249 -18.86 -9.71 -18.91
CA ILE A 249 -18.71 -11.16 -18.86
C ILE A 249 -17.24 -11.53 -18.61
N LYS A 250 -16.31 -10.91 -19.34
CA LYS A 250 -14.87 -11.14 -19.19
C LYS A 250 -14.42 -10.88 -17.76
N ARG A 251 -14.76 -9.72 -17.19
CA ARG A 251 -14.36 -9.32 -15.83
C ARG A 251 -14.90 -10.25 -14.76
N TRP A 252 -16.15 -10.71 -14.90
CA TRP A 252 -16.71 -11.69 -13.98
C TRP A 252 -16.05 -13.07 -14.10
N ASN A 253 -15.68 -13.50 -15.31
CA ASN A 253 -14.93 -14.74 -15.47
C ASN A 253 -13.53 -14.62 -14.84
N GLU A 254 -12.81 -13.50 -15.03
CA GLU A 254 -11.53 -13.21 -14.37
C GLU A 254 -11.68 -13.27 -12.83
N ALA A 255 -12.72 -12.62 -12.28
CA ALA A 255 -12.99 -12.65 -10.84
C ALA A 255 -13.30 -14.05 -10.29
N LEU A 256 -14.06 -14.86 -11.03
CA LEU A 256 -14.37 -16.24 -10.65
C LEU A 256 -13.14 -17.15 -10.73
N GLU A 257 -12.28 -16.95 -11.73
CA GLU A 257 -11.02 -17.67 -11.86
C GLU A 257 -10.08 -17.33 -10.70
N ALA A 258 -9.91 -16.03 -10.39
CA ALA A 258 -9.15 -15.59 -9.23
C ALA A 258 -9.68 -16.18 -7.92
N LEU A 259 -11.00 -16.18 -7.73
CA LEU A 259 -11.64 -16.79 -6.55
C LEU A 259 -11.37 -18.31 -6.48
N SER A 260 -11.39 -19.00 -7.62
CA SER A 260 -11.05 -20.43 -7.71
C SER A 260 -9.59 -20.68 -7.33
N THR A 261 -8.65 -19.85 -7.81
CA THR A 261 -7.23 -19.92 -7.45
C THR A 261 -7.02 -19.70 -5.95
N ILE A 262 -7.69 -18.72 -5.35
CA ILE A 262 -7.65 -18.48 -3.90
C ILE A 262 -8.11 -19.73 -3.13
N ASN A 263 -9.16 -20.40 -3.60
CA ASN A 263 -9.70 -21.60 -2.96
C ASN A 263 -8.76 -22.83 -3.01
N GLN A 264 -7.77 -22.84 -3.91
CA GLN A 264 -6.80 -23.94 -3.99
C GLN A 264 -5.85 -23.96 -2.78
N ASN A 265 -5.67 -22.83 -2.09
CA ASN A 265 -4.89 -22.76 -0.86
C ASN A 265 -5.79 -22.97 0.37
N PRO A 266 -5.66 -24.09 1.10
CA PRO A 266 -6.49 -24.37 2.28
C PRO A 266 -6.35 -23.31 3.39
N LYS A 267 -5.21 -22.63 3.47
CA LYS A 267 -4.97 -21.55 4.44
C LYS A 267 -5.72 -20.27 4.10
N ALA A 268 -6.07 -20.06 2.83
CA ALA A 268 -6.80 -18.89 2.34
C ALA A 268 -8.32 -19.02 2.50
N LYS A 269 -8.84 -20.02 3.20
CA LYS A 269 -10.30 -20.26 3.32
C LYS A 269 -11.08 -19.05 3.86
N GLY A 270 -10.52 -18.35 4.85
CA GLY A 270 -11.14 -17.13 5.39
C GLY A 270 -11.22 -16.01 4.34
N LEU A 271 -10.15 -15.81 3.59
CA LEU A 271 -10.08 -14.84 2.49
C LEU A 271 -11.04 -15.21 1.35
N TYR A 272 -11.07 -16.49 0.95
CA TYR A 272 -12.02 -17.02 -0.03
C TYR A 272 -13.46 -16.68 0.36
N GLU A 273 -13.87 -16.98 1.60
CA GLU A 273 -15.23 -16.68 2.06
C GLU A 273 -15.53 -15.18 2.16
N LYS A 274 -14.53 -14.35 2.47
CA LYS A 274 -14.66 -12.87 2.44
C LYS A 274 -14.90 -12.38 1.01
N ALA A 275 -14.07 -12.81 0.07
CA ALA A 275 -14.17 -12.44 -1.35
C ALA A 275 -15.48 -12.96 -1.99
N ARG A 276 -15.82 -14.23 -1.79
CA ARG A 276 -17.05 -14.86 -2.30
C ARG A 276 -18.30 -14.10 -1.87
N ARG A 277 -18.41 -13.79 -0.57
CA ARG A 277 -19.54 -13.01 -0.01
C ARG A 277 -19.60 -11.61 -0.59
N ASN A 278 -18.46 -10.93 -0.73
CA ASN A 278 -18.41 -9.59 -1.31
C ASN A 278 -18.88 -9.60 -2.78
N LEU A 279 -18.40 -10.55 -3.60
CA LEU A 279 -18.83 -10.69 -4.99
C LEU A 279 -20.33 -10.99 -5.12
N LEU A 280 -20.87 -11.85 -4.26
CA LEU A 280 -22.30 -12.13 -4.22
C LEU A 280 -23.10 -10.85 -3.91
N ALA A 281 -22.66 -10.07 -2.92
CA ALA A 281 -23.31 -8.82 -2.56
C ALA A 281 -23.16 -7.74 -3.65
N CYS A 282 -22.06 -7.73 -4.41
CA CYS A 282 -21.91 -6.89 -5.60
C CYS A 282 -22.93 -7.24 -6.70
N LEU A 283 -23.20 -8.52 -6.94
CA LEU A 283 -24.24 -8.95 -7.90
C LEU A 283 -25.64 -8.55 -7.44
N GLU A 284 -25.94 -8.70 -6.15
CA GLU A 284 -27.22 -8.26 -5.60
C GLU A 284 -27.42 -6.74 -5.70
N TYR A 285 -26.34 -5.97 -5.51
CA TYR A 285 -26.35 -4.54 -5.74
C TYR A 285 -26.61 -4.21 -7.22
N ALA A 286 -25.87 -4.85 -8.14
CA ALA A 286 -26.04 -4.65 -9.58
C ALA A 286 -27.47 -4.98 -10.04
N GLU A 287 -28.07 -6.07 -9.54
CA GLU A 287 -29.47 -6.41 -9.83
C GLU A 287 -30.45 -5.31 -9.40
N LYS A 288 -30.28 -4.77 -8.19
CA LYS A 288 -31.12 -3.69 -7.66
C LYS A 288 -30.97 -2.42 -8.50
N ASP A 289 -29.74 -2.05 -8.83
CA ASP A 289 -29.44 -0.86 -9.63
C ASP A 289 -30.01 -0.99 -11.07
N MET A 290 -29.80 -2.15 -11.72
CA MET A 290 -30.39 -2.44 -13.03
C MET A 290 -31.92 -2.39 -13.05
N ALA A 291 -32.58 -2.80 -11.97
CA ALA A 291 -34.04 -2.74 -11.83
C ALA A 291 -34.55 -1.28 -11.71
N GLN A 292 -33.77 -0.41 -11.06
CA GLN A 292 -34.11 1.00 -10.86
C GLN A 292 -33.87 1.85 -12.11
N GLN A 293 -32.85 1.55 -12.91
CA GLN A 293 -32.44 2.35 -14.08
C GLN A 293 -33.30 2.20 -15.35
N LYS A 294 -34.50 1.59 -15.28
CA LYS A 294 -35.39 1.29 -16.44
C LYS A 294 -34.65 0.62 -17.61
N SER A 295 -34.54 -0.72 -17.56
CA SER A 295 -34.23 -1.63 -18.69
C SER A 295 -33.40 -1.04 -19.85
N SER A 296 -32.08 -0.98 -19.68
CA SER A 296 -31.17 -0.84 -20.83
C SER A 296 -31.11 -2.17 -21.61
N LEU A 297 -30.80 -2.13 -22.91
CA LEU A 297 -30.54 -3.33 -23.73
C LEU A 297 -29.46 -4.22 -23.10
N LEU A 298 -28.49 -3.62 -22.42
CA LEU A 298 -27.42 -4.33 -21.71
C LEU A 298 -27.98 -5.17 -20.55
N ASN A 299 -28.87 -4.59 -19.72
CA ASN A 299 -29.46 -5.28 -18.56
C ASN A 299 -30.15 -6.59 -18.96
N ASN A 300 -30.86 -6.59 -20.09
CA ASN A 300 -31.56 -7.78 -20.58
C ASN A 300 -30.60 -8.88 -21.04
N LYS A 301 -29.44 -8.51 -21.58
CA LYS A 301 -28.44 -9.47 -22.07
C LYS A 301 -27.61 -10.09 -20.95
N ILE A 302 -27.26 -9.31 -19.92
CA ILE A 302 -26.41 -9.82 -18.82
C ILE A 302 -27.20 -10.47 -17.68
N LYS A 303 -28.52 -10.33 -17.62
CA LYS A 303 -29.35 -10.91 -16.54
C LYS A 303 -29.16 -12.43 -16.36
N GLY A 304 -29.16 -13.18 -17.47
CA GLY A 304 -28.93 -14.62 -17.44
C GLY A 304 -27.53 -14.99 -16.92
N PHE A 305 -26.53 -14.18 -17.27
CA PHE A 305 -25.16 -14.34 -16.78
C PHE A 305 -25.06 -14.03 -15.27
N VAL A 306 -25.72 -12.97 -14.79
CA VAL A 306 -25.79 -12.62 -13.36
C VAL A 306 -26.35 -13.77 -12.53
N GLU A 307 -27.49 -14.33 -12.96
CA GLU A 307 -28.11 -15.46 -12.26
C GLU A 307 -27.20 -16.70 -12.25
N ALA A 308 -26.54 -17.00 -13.37
CA ALA A 308 -25.58 -18.11 -13.45
C ALA A 308 -24.37 -17.90 -12.53
N THR A 309 -23.82 -16.69 -12.50
CA THR A 309 -22.69 -16.33 -11.63
C THR A 309 -23.06 -16.41 -10.14
N LYS A 310 -24.26 -15.95 -9.75
CA LYS A 310 -24.76 -16.11 -8.38
C LYS A 310 -24.87 -17.58 -7.98
N ARG A 311 -25.29 -18.47 -8.89
CA ARG A 311 -25.34 -19.91 -8.62
C ARG A 311 -23.95 -20.50 -8.36
N LYS A 312 -22.93 -20.07 -9.13
CA LYS A 312 -21.53 -20.49 -8.91
C LYS A 312 -20.95 -19.99 -7.58
N LEU A 313 -21.45 -18.87 -7.07
CA LEU A 313 -20.99 -18.27 -5.82
C LEU A 313 -21.77 -18.73 -4.58
N ARG A 314 -22.88 -19.46 -4.73
CA ARG A 314 -23.61 -20.03 -3.59
C ARG A 314 -22.81 -21.19 -2.99
N PRO A 315 -22.87 -21.35 -1.66
CA PRO A 315 -22.11 -22.40 -0.96
C PRO A 315 -22.61 -23.81 -1.29
#